data_AF-A0A6L8LPM1-F1
#
_entry.id   AF-A0A6L8LPM1-F1
#
_cell.length_a   1.000
_cell.length_b   1.000
_cell.length_c   1.000
_cell.angle_alpha   90.00
_cell.angle_beta   90.00
_cell.angle_gamma   90.00
#
_symmetry.space_group_name_H-M   'P 1'
#
loop_
_entity.id
_entity.type
_entity.pdbx_description
1 polymer ?
#
loop_
_entity_poly.entity_id
_entity_poly.type
_entity_poly.pdbx_seq_one_letter_code
_entity_poly.pdbx_strand_id
1 'polypeptide(L)'
;MNYLIVPEKDVAVSDRYAAECKRKQAISIVCRTRRTRADLYYDWGYLSQESQNVLLASTEESREFFESLLKRYPRTGSATGVAPQFMFIDGFLISDIEKAASEIYAFLSDILRGA
;
A
#
# COMPACT_ATOMS: atom_id res chain seq x y z
N MET A 1 9.23 -5.96 8.45
CA MET A 1 7.82 -5.57 8.71
C MET A 1 7.32 -5.04 7.38
N ASN A 2 6.30 -5.67 6.81
CA ASN A 2 5.89 -5.42 5.43
C ASN A 2 4.63 -4.55 5.35
N TYR A 3 3.74 -4.65 6.34
CA TYR A 3 2.49 -3.90 6.44
C TYR A 3 1.97 -3.94 7.89
N LEU A 4 1.01 -3.08 8.22
CA LEU A 4 0.28 -3.04 9.49
C LEU A 4 -1.21 -3.28 9.24
N ILE A 5 -1.81 -4.28 9.89
CA ILE A 5 -3.27 -4.47 9.93
C ILE A 5 -3.78 -4.06 11.30
N VAL A 6 -4.77 -3.16 11.34
CA VAL A 6 -5.22 -2.54 12.58
C VAL A 6 -6.71 -2.17 12.50
N PRO A 7 -7.50 -2.23 13.59
CA PRO A 7 -8.87 -1.70 13.59
C PRO A 7 -8.93 -0.22 13.19
N GLU A 8 -9.99 0.18 12.48
CA GLU A 8 -10.20 1.57 12.03
C GLU A 8 -10.10 2.62 13.16
N LYS A 9 -10.55 2.25 14.36
CA LYS A 9 -10.54 3.12 15.55
C LYS A 9 -9.15 3.38 16.14
N ASP A 10 -8.15 2.55 15.84
CA ASP A 10 -6.83 2.60 16.47
C ASP A 10 -5.86 3.47 15.65
N VAL A 11 -6.26 4.73 15.42
CA VAL A 11 -5.53 5.70 14.57
C VAL A 11 -4.11 5.92 15.10
N ALA A 12 -3.92 6.01 16.41
CA ALA A 12 -2.60 6.23 17.02
C ALA A 12 -1.57 5.13 16.68
N VAL A 13 -2.01 3.89 16.47
CA VAL A 13 -1.14 2.79 16.07
C VAL A 13 -0.72 2.94 14.60
N SER A 14 -1.65 3.37 13.73
CA SER A 14 -1.36 3.70 12.33
C SER A 14 -0.32 4.82 12.23
N ASP A 15 -0.50 5.90 13.00
CA ASP A 15 0.39 7.06 12.95
C ASP A 15 1.80 6.72 13.44
N ARG A 16 1.90 5.94 14.51
CA ARG A 16 3.19 5.46 15.03
C ARG A 16 3.92 4.60 14.00
N TYR A 17 3.21 3.72 13.29
CA TYR A 17 3.78 2.90 12.24
C TYR A 17 4.26 3.76 11.05
N ALA A 18 3.44 4.70 10.58
CA ALA A 18 3.82 5.62 9.51
C ALA A 18 5.06 6.45 9.88
N ALA A 19 5.15 6.93 11.13
CA ALA A 19 6.33 7.64 11.63
C ALA A 19 7.58 6.73 11.67
N GLU A 20 7.43 5.45 12.02
CA GLU A 20 8.52 4.48 12.00
C GLU A 20 9.01 4.20 10.57
N CYS A 21 8.09 3.97 9.63
CA CYS A 21 8.38 3.82 8.20
C CYS A 21 9.12 5.04 7.64
N LYS A 22 8.64 6.25 7.97
CA LYS A 22 9.30 7.51 7.61
C LYS A 22 10.74 7.59 8.10
N ARG A 23 10.96 7.29 9.39
CA ARG A 23 12.30 7.27 10.00
C ARG A 23 13.22 6.24 9.34
N LYS A 24 12.68 5.10 8.94
CA LYS A 24 13.42 3.99 8.31
C LYS A 24 13.56 4.14 6.80
N GLN A 25 12.94 5.16 6.19
CA GLN A 25 12.87 5.29 4.73
C GLN A 25 12.34 3.98 4.10
N ALA A 26 11.21 3.46 4.61
CA ALA A 26 10.67 2.15 4.22
C ALA A 26 9.17 2.20 3.91
N ILE A 27 8.71 1.56 2.84
CA ILE A 27 7.31 1.56 2.38
C ILE A 27 6.32 1.32 3.54
N SER A 28 5.25 2.10 3.57
CA SER A 28 4.23 2.11 4.61
C SER A 28 2.98 1.60 3.95
N ILE A 29 2.49 0.48 4.46
CA ILE A 29 1.22 -0.09 4.07
C ILE A 29 0.43 -0.29 5.35
N VAL A 30 -0.71 0.39 5.45
CA VAL A 30 -1.61 0.35 6.60
C VAL A 30 -2.96 -0.15 6.12
N CYS A 31 -3.46 -1.19 6.75
CA CYS A 31 -4.75 -1.79 6.49
C CYS A 31 -5.66 -1.52 7.68
N ARG A 32 -6.67 -0.68 7.49
CA ARG A 32 -7.65 -0.36 8.54
C ARG A 32 -8.86 -1.26 8.40
N THR A 33 -9.11 -2.09 9.41
CA THR A 33 -10.18 -3.07 9.40
C THR A 33 -11.46 -2.54 10.03
N ARG A 34 -12.57 -2.90 9.39
CA ARG A 34 -13.95 -2.74 9.80
C ARG A 34 -14.55 -4.14 9.95
N ARG A 35 -15.85 -4.25 10.28
CA ARG A 35 -16.49 -5.54 10.61
C ARG A 35 -16.23 -6.66 9.59
N THR A 36 -16.48 -6.40 8.31
CA THR A 36 -16.28 -7.37 7.21
C THR A 36 -15.40 -6.81 6.10
N ARG A 37 -14.93 -5.57 6.26
CA ARG A 37 -14.24 -4.80 5.23
C ARG A 37 -12.92 -4.26 5.76
N ALA A 38 -12.01 -3.91 4.87
CA ALA A 38 -10.80 -3.22 5.21
C ALA A 38 -10.43 -2.21 4.14
N ASP A 39 -9.74 -1.15 4.55
CA ASP A 39 -9.19 -0.16 3.65
C ASP A 39 -7.67 -0.23 3.69
N LEU A 40 -7.05 -0.14 2.52
CA LEU A 40 -5.62 -0.17 2.35
C LEU A 40 -5.12 1.23 2.02
N TYR A 41 -4.14 1.67 2.78
CA TYR A 41 -3.35 2.86 2.55
C TYR A 41 -1.94 2.41 2.26
N TYR A 42 -1.33 2.93 1.21
CA TYR A 42 0.12 2.89 1.12
C TYR A 42 0.71 4.26 0.81
N ASP A 43 1.91 4.48 1.31
CA ASP A 43 2.70 5.69 1.12
C ASP A 43 4.18 5.31 0.99
N TRP A 44 4.82 5.80 -0.07
CA TRP A 44 6.27 5.71 -0.28
C TRP A 44 6.93 7.08 -0.48
N GLY A 45 6.20 8.18 -0.27
CA GLY A 45 6.68 9.56 -0.49
C GLY A 45 7.80 10.02 0.45
N TYR A 46 8.13 9.25 1.47
CA TYR A 46 9.25 9.52 2.38
C TYR A 46 10.47 8.62 2.12
N LEU A 47 10.50 7.81 1.05
CA LEU A 47 11.73 7.11 0.63
C LEU A 47 12.81 8.11 0.18
N SER A 48 14.04 7.64 -0.02
CA SER A 48 15.11 8.47 -0.59
C SER A 48 14.75 8.93 -2.00
N GLN A 49 15.31 10.07 -2.43
CA GLN A 49 15.05 10.59 -3.79
C GLN A 49 15.40 9.58 -4.89
N GLU A 50 16.45 8.79 -4.69
CA GLU A 50 16.86 7.71 -5.59
C GLU A 50 15.77 6.64 -5.70
N SER A 51 15.30 6.11 -4.57
CA SER A 51 14.22 5.12 -4.55
C SER A 51 12.90 5.67 -5.11
N GLN A 52 12.60 6.95 -4.86
CA GLN A 52 11.43 7.60 -5.46
C GLN A 52 11.55 7.70 -6.97
N ASN A 53 12.73 8.05 -7.51
CA ASN A 53 12.95 8.13 -8.96
C ASN A 53 12.79 6.77 -9.63
N VAL A 54 13.25 5.69 -8.98
CA VAL A 54 13.05 4.31 -9.45
C VAL A 54 11.57 3.98 -9.55
N LEU A 55 10.80 4.23 -8.48
CA LEU A 55 9.35 3.97 -8.46
C LEU A 55 8.60 4.81 -9.51
N LEU A 56 9.01 6.07 -9.70
CA LEU A 56 8.45 6.95 -10.74
C LEU A 56 8.78 6.46 -12.15
N ALA A 57 9.96 5.89 -12.37
CA ALA A 57 10.33 5.30 -13.67
C ALA A 57 9.47 4.05 -14.00
N SER A 58 9.02 3.31 -12.98
CA SER A 58 8.14 2.14 -13.09
C SER A 58 6.64 2.47 -13.03
N THR A 59 6.23 3.68 -13.46
CA THR A 59 4.82 4.12 -13.38
C THR A 59 3.87 3.20 -14.15
N GLU A 60 4.24 2.78 -15.37
CA GLU A 60 3.37 1.95 -16.21
C GLU A 60 3.22 0.53 -15.65
N GLU A 61 4.33 -0.08 -15.23
CA GLU A 61 4.33 -1.38 -14.55
C GLU A 61 3.48 -1.34 -13.27
N SER A 62 3.60 -0.25 -12.49
CA SER A 62 2.79 -0.03 -11.29
C SER A 62 1.31 0.07 -11.63
N ARG A 63 0.95 0.80 -12.69
CA ARG A 63 -0.44 0.90 -13.17
C ARG A 63 -1.00 -0.47 -13.52
N GLU A 64 -0.29 -1.26 -14.33
CA GLU A 64 -0.72 -2.61 -14.72
C GLU A 64 -0.89 -3.54 -13.51
N PHE A 65 0.06 -3.49 -12.57
CA PHE A 65 -0.01 -4.25 -11.32
C PHE A 65 -1.27 -3.88 -10.53
N PHE A 66 -1.52 -2.59 -10.27
CA PHE A 66 -2.69 -2.15 -9.51
C PHE A 66 -4.00 -2.46 -10.24
N GLU A 67 -4.07 -2.30 -11.56
CA GLU A 67 -5.25 -2.71 -12.34
C GLU A 67 -5.53 -4.22 -12.21
N SER A 68 -4.48 -5.04 -12.26
CA SER A 68 -4.57 -6.50 -12.06
C SER A 68 -4.99 -6.86 -10.63
N LEU A 69 -4.40 -6.20 -9.63
CA LEU A 69 -4.73 -6.37 -8.21
C LEU A 69 -6.22 -6.11 -7.99
N LEU A 70 -6.74 -5.01 -8.52
CA LEU A 70 -8.14 -4.60 -8.36
C LEU A 70 -9.12 -5.53 -9.11
N LYS A 71 -8.68 -6.24 -10.15
CA LYS A 71 -9.46 -7.30 -10.81
C LYS A 71 -9.49 -8.60 -10.00
N ARG A 72 -8.39 -8.95 -9.32
CA ARG A 72 -8.29 -10.16 -8.48
C ARG A 72 -9.12 -10.05 -7.20
N TYR A 73 -9.25 -8.85 -6.66
CA TYR A 73 -9.94 -8.59 -5.40
C TYR A 73 -11.24 -7.80 -5.65
N PRO A 74 -12.39 -8.48 -5.77
CA PRO A 74 -13.67 -7.81 -5.97
C PRO A 74 -14.01 -6.94 -4.76
N ARG A 75 -13.99 -5.63 -4.98
CA ARG A 75 -14.23 -4.57 -3.98
C ARG A 75 -15.61 -3.97 -4.15
N THR A 76 -16.11 -3.36 -3.08
CA THR A 76 -17.37 -2.59 -3.09
C THR A 76 -17.16 -1.07 -3.18
N GLY A 77 -15.92 -0.60 -3.35
CA GLY A 77 -15.57 0.82 -3.37
C GLY A 77 -14.61 1.23 -4.50
N SER A 78 -14.22 2.51 -4.50
CA SER A 78 -13.42 3.15 -5.55
C SER A 78 -11.90 3.12 -5.27
N ALA A 79 -11.08 2.96 -6.33
CA ALA A 79 -9.65 3.27 -6.23
C ALA A 79 -9.50 4.72 -6.62
N THR A 80 -8.79 5.48 -5.80
CA THR A 80 -8.31 6.80 -6.18
C THR A 80 -6.80 6.71 -6.45
N GLY A 81 -6.42 6.96 -7.71
CA GLY A 81 -5.05 7.10 -8.15
C GLY A 81 -4.53 5.95 -9.02
N VAL A 82 -3.74 6.31 -10.03
CA VAL A 82 -2.91 5.41 -10.86
C VAL A 82 -1.47 5.61 -10.41
N ALA A 83 -0.85 4.59 -9.82
CA ALA A 83 0.53 4.61 -9.27
C ALA A 83 0.99 5.90 -8.52
N PRO A 84 0.17 6.53 -7.66
CA PRO A 84 0.58 7.72 -6.92
C PRO A 84 1.56 7.38 -5.78
N GLN A 85 2.33 8.39 -5.34
CA GLN A 85 3.12 8.37 -4.09
C GLN A 85 2.34 7.85 -2.89
N PHE A 86 1.04 8.13 -2.89
CA PHE A 86 0.08 7.71 -1.90
C PHE A 86 -1.17 7.17 -2.59
N MET A 87 -1.57 5.93 -2.28
CA MET A 87 -2.82 5.35 -2.76
C MET A 87 -3.72 4.93 -1.60
N PHE A 88 -5.01 5.09 -1.84
CA PHE A 88 -6.07 4.56 -1.00
C PHE A 88 -6.94 3.61 -1.82
N ILE A 89 -7.17 2.42 -1.25
CA ILE A 89 -8.06 1.42 -1.83
C ILE A 89 -9.03 0.99 -0.73
N ASP A 90 -10.31 1.27 -0.94
CA ASP A 90 -11.35 0.97 0.04
C ASP A 90 -12.04 -0.39 -0.23
N GLY A 91 -12.64 -0.91 0.84
CA GLY A 91 -13.68 -1.92 0.71
C GLY A 91 -13.21 -3.33 0.33
N PHE A 92 -11.94 -3.66 0.57
CA PHE A 92 -11.48 -5.06 0.54
C PHE A 92 -12.29 -5.89 1.52
N LEU A 93 -12.49 -7.17 1.22
CA LEU A 93 -12.90 -8.12 2.26
C LEU A 93 -11.75 -8.26 3.26
N ILE A 94 -12.09 -8.34 4.54
CA ILE A 94 -11.08 -8.54 5.59
C ILE A 94 -10.29 -9.85 5.40
N SER A 95 -10.87 -10.86 4.71
CA SER A 95 -10.20 -12.11 4.35
C SER A 95 -9.07 -11.93 3.33
N ASP A 96 -9.12 -10.87 2.53
CA ASP A 96 -8.27 -10.69 1.37
C ASP A 96 -7.16 -9.66 1.61
N ILE A 97 -7.32 -8.83 2.63
CA ILE A 97 -6.50 -7.64 2.86
C ILE A 97 -5.02 -7.98 3.14
N GLU A 98 -4.76 -9.05 3.88
CA GLU A 98 -3.40 -9.50 4.19
C GLU A 98 -2.65 -9.89 2.91
N LYS A 99 -3.33 -10.64 2.04
CA LYS A 99 -2.79 -11.08 0.76
C LYS A 99 -2.55 -9.90 -0.17
N ALA A 100 -3.52 -8.99 -0.29
CA ALA A 100 -3.38 -7.78 -1.10
C ALA A 100 -2.23 -6.88 -0.61
N ALA A 101 -2.11 -6.66 0.71
CA ALA A 101 -1.02 -5.87 1.29
C ALA A 101 0.35 -6.50 1.05
N SER A 102 0.45 -7.83 1.18
CA SER A 102 1.69 -8.56 0.90
C SER A 102 2.10 -8.47 -0.57
N GLU A 103 1.15 -8.58 -1.50
CA GLU A 103 1.42 -8.45 -2.94
C GLU A 103 1.92 -7.05 -3.28
N ILE A 104 1.30 -6.00 -2.75
CA ILE A 104 1.75 -4.61 -2.95
C ILE A 104 3.17 -4.42 -2.42
N TYR A 105 3.44 -4.91 -1.21
CA TYR A 105 4.77 -4.79 -0.62
C TYR A 105 5.84 -5.49 -1.45
N ALA A 106 5.56 -6.72 -1.89
CA ALA A 106 6.48 -7.51 -2.70
C ALA A 106 6.78 -6.79 -4.02
N PHE A 107 5.74 -6.36 -4.73
CA PHE A 107 5.86 -5.64 -5.99
C PHE A 107 6.74 -4.38 -5.88
N LEU A 108 6.44 -3.50 -4.92
CA LEU A 108 7.22 -2.28 -4.72
C LEU A 108 8.65 -2.58 -4.27
N SER A 109 8.85 -3.62 -3.45
CA SER A 109 10.19 -4.05 -3.03
C SER A 109 11.00 -4.61 -4.18
N ASP A 110 10.37 -5.31 -5.12
CA ASP A 110 11.02 -5.88 -6.29
C ASP A 110 11.45 -4.78 -7.26
N ILE A 111 10.61 -3.75 -7.48
CA ILE A 111 11.01 -2.55 -8.23
C ILE A 111 12.26 -1.91 -7.60
N LEU A 112 12.26 -1.74 -6.27
CA LEU A 112 13.38 -1.11 -5.56
C LEU A 112 14.66 -1.96 -5.54
N ARG A 113 14.57 -3.28 -5.71
CA ARG A 113 15.73 -4.20 -5.75
C ARG A 113 16.26 -4.44 -7.16
N GLY A 114 15.43 -4.24 -8.17
CA GLY A 114 15.79 -4.40 -9.58
C GLY A 114 16.50 -3.19 -10.20
N ALA A 115 16.63 -2.09 -9.44
CA ALA A 115 17.30 -0.85 -9.84
C ALA A 115 18.78 -0.77 -9.43
#